data_AF-A0A1I6JFB6-F1
#
_entry.id   AF-A0A1I6JFB6-F1
#
_cell.length_a   1.000
_cell.length_b   1.000
_cell.length_c   1.000
_cell.angle_alpha   90.00
_cell.angle_beta   90.00
_cell.angle_gamma   90.00
#
_symmetry.space_group_name_H-M   'P 1'
#
loop_
_entity.id
_entity.type
_entity.pdbx_description
1 polymer ?
#
loop_
_entity_poly.entity_id
_entity_poly.type
_entity_poly.pdbx_seq_one_letter_code
_entity_poly.pdbx_strand_id
1 'polypeptide(L)'
;MNQAAGFEGGRLLVVAFEGWNDAGEAATGAAKLLSERLGLVEIAAVDPELYFDYQFTRPSIVQGDDGSRRIEWPGAALSGPATAASSEADAAASVVEIGDDERVTGPGADTLHVLLGAEPARSWKSFAAELVDQALAADIEGVILLGAMLADAPHTRPLSVFASSENRELRDRLGLDRSTYEGPVGILSVLADQAERAGMPTISLWASVPHYVHNAPSPKAVLALLGKLEELTGLSIPRGTLEEEAKTWESGVDALAAEDEDMAGYIEQLERARDAVDAPEASGEAIAQEFERYLRRRGDGPDGRDGRGEPPRGEGPRDEPWRPRDA
;
A
#
# COMPACT_ATOMS: atom_id res chain seq x y z
N MET A 1 -3.27 -17.77 -19.06
CA MET A 1 -3.59 -18.02 -17.64
C MET A 1 -4.19 -16.71 -17.13
N ASN A 2 -5.39 -16.74 -16.53
CA ASN A 2 -6.04 -15.57 -15.95
C ASN A 2 -5.28 -15.22 -14.67
N GLN A 3 -4.40 -14.21 -14.71
CA GLN A 3 -3.52 -13.90 -13.59
C GLN A 3 -4.32 -13.28 -12.43
N ALA A 4 -5.40 -12.58 -12.75
CA ALA A 4 -6.29 -12.02 -11.75
C ALA A 4 -7.15 -13.06 -10.99
N ALA A 5 -7.11 -14.35 -11.39
CA ALA A 5 -7.74 -15.44 -10.64
C ALA A 5 -7.07 -15.69 -9.28
N GLY A 6 -5.77 -15.37 -9.12
CA GLY A 6 -5.07 -15.51 -7.85
C GLY A 6 -5.67 -14.66 -6.72
N PHE A 7 -6.33 -13.56 -7.07
CA PHE A 7 -7.04 -12.67 -6.16
C PHE A 7 -8.52 -13.05 -5.94
N GLU A 8 -9.01 -14.14 -6.56
CA GLU A 8 -10.37 -14.70 -6.40
C GLU A 8 -10.36 -15.98 -5.55
N GLY A 9 -9.59 -15.99 -4.47
CA GLY A 9 -9.45 -17.13 -3.56
C GLY A 9 -8.26 -18.05 -3.83
N GLY A 10 -7.29 -17.61 -4.64
CA GLY A 10 -5.96 -18.21 -4.71
C GLY A 10 -5.11 -17.85 -3.50
N ARG A 11 -3.90 -18.41 -3.42
CA ARG A 11 -2.98 -18.13 -2.32
C ARG A 11 -2.35 -16.76 -2.49
N LEU A 12 -2.63 -15.86 -1.55
CA LEU A 12 -2.07 -14.51 -1.54
C LEU A 12 -0.92 -14.39 -0.54
N LEU A 13 0.07 -13.58 -0.91
CA LEU A 13 1.18 -13.18 -0.05
C LEU A 13 1.08 -11.69 0.27
N VAL A 14 0.96 -11.35 1.55
CA VAL A 14 1.10 -9.97 2.03
C VAL A 14 2.56 -9.73 2.43
N VAL A 15 3.18 -8.69 1.87
CA VAL A 15 4.60 -8.38 2.09
C VAL A 15 4.74 -7.05 2.79
N ALA A 16 5.54 -6.98 3.85
CA ALA A 16 5.96 -5.73 4.47
C ALA A 16 7.43 -5.80 4.88
N PHE A 17 8.14 -4.69 4.70
CA PHE A 17 9.54 -4.55 5.11
C PHE A 17 9.71 -3.37 6.06
N GLU A 18 10.52 -3.54 7.11
CA GLU A 18 10.99 -2.44 7.95
C GLU A 18 12.00 -1.60 7.15
N GLY A 19 12.08 -0.30 7.47
CA GLY A 19 13.06 0.61 6.88
C GLY A 19 12.43 1.75 6.11
N TRP A 20 12.99 2.09 4.95
CA TRP A 20 12.63 3.29 4.20
C TRP A 20 11.17 3.31 3.73
N ASN A 21 10.59 2.14 3.48
CA ASN A 21 9.24 1.96 2.96
C ASN A 21 8.15 1.85 4.05
N ASP A 22 8.45 2.12 5.32
CA ASP A 22 7.54 1.84 6.43
C ASP A 22 7.39 3.02 7.41
N ALA A 23 6.93 4.16 6.89
CA ALA A 23 6.64 5.33 7.71
C ALA A 23 5.64 4.97 8.84
N GLY A 24 5.99 5.33 10.07
CA GLY A 24 5.16 5.05 11.24
C GLY A 24 5.00 3.57 11.56
N GLU A 25 5.87 2.69 11.07
CA GLU A 25 5.80 1.23 11.27
C GLU A 25 4.43 0.64 10.86
N ALA A 26 3.78 1.26 9.89
CA ALA A 26 2.39 0.98 9.53
C ALA A 26 2.23 -0.30 8.72
N ALA A 27 3.09 -0.52 7.72
CA ALA A 27 3.07 -1.70 6.88
C ALA A 27 3.47 -2.94 7.66
N THR A 28 4.56 -2.87 8.43
CA THR A 28 4.99 -4.01 9.25
C THR A 28 4.04 -4.26 10.41
N GLY A 29 3.46 -3.22 11.01
CA GLY A 29 2.39 -3.37 12.00
C GLY A 29 1.15 -4.09 11.45
N ALA A 30 0.72 -3.77 10.22
CA ALA A 30 -0.39 -4.46 9.57
C ALA A 30 -0.08 -5.94 9.27
N ALA A 31 1.12 -6.22 8.75
CA ALA A 31 1.56 -7.58 8.45
C ALA A 31 1.75 -8.43 9.72
N LYS A 32 2.31 -7.86 10.80
CA LYS A 32 2.45 -8.51 12.12
C LYS A 32 1.07 -8.89 12.69
N LEU A 33 0.12 -7.95 12.70
CA LEU A 33 -1.24 -8.20 13.14
C LEU A 33 -1.90 -9.33 12.32
N LEU A 34 -1.77 -9.32 11.00
CA LEU A 34 -2.28 -10.40 10.15
C LEU A 34 -1.68 -11.75 10.51
N SER A 35 -0.35 -11.82 10.65
CA SER A 35 0.35 -13.05 11.01
C SER A 35 -0.12 -13.60 12.35
N GLU A 36 -0.28 -12.74 13.36
CA GLU A 36 -0.77 -13.11 14.68
C GLU A 36 -2.23 -13.59 14.65
N ARG A 37 -3.13 -12.85 13.99
CA ARG A 37 -4.58 -13.19 13.93
C ARG A 37 -4.90 -14.42 13.08
N LEU A 38 -3.97 -14.82 12.23
CA LEU A 38 -4.05 -16.06 11.45
C LEU A 38 -3.31 -17.23 12.10
N GLY A 39 -2.49 -16.97 13.13
CA GLY A 39 -1.63 -18.00 13.73
C GLY A 39 -0.63 -18.57 12.73
N LEU A 40 -0.05 -17.72 11.87
CA LEU A 40 0.91 -18.17 10.86
C LEU A 40 2.21 -18.61 11.52
N VAL A 41 2.84 -19.61 10.92
CA VAL A 41 4.15 -20.13 11.33
C VAL A 41 5.18 -19.81 10.27
N GLU A 42 6.41 -19.54 10.69
CA GLU A 42 7.53 -19.38 9.76
C GLU A 42 7.76 -20.68 9.00
N ILE A 43 7.77 -20.61 7.67
CA ILE A 43 8.01 -21.76 6.78
C ILE A 43 9.32 -21.64 6.01
N ALA A 44 9.83 -20.43 5.82
CA ALA A 44 11.13 -20.17 5.21
C ALA A 44 11.67 -18.82 5.67
N ALA A 45 13.00 -18.69 5.75
CA ALA A 45 13.68 -17.43 6.01
C ALA A 45 14.97 -17.37 5.19
N VAL A 46 15.38 -16.16 4.82
CA VAL A 46 16.67 -15.94 4.14
C VAL A 46 17.84 -16.08 5.13
N ASP A 47 19.01 -16.48 4.63
CA ASP A 47 20.24 -16.39 5.42
C ASP A 47 20.63 -14.92 5.65
N PRO A 48 20.63 -14.43 6.90
CA PRO A 48 20.84 -13.03 7.15
C PRO A 48 22.26 -12.54 6.84
N GLU A 49 23.27 -13.42 6.88
CA GLU A 49 24.66 -13.01 6.62
C GLU A 49 24.87 -12.54 5.17
N LEU A 50 24.07 -13.06 4.23
CA LEU A 50 24.19 -12.74 2.82
C LEU A 50 23.70 -11.32 2.49
N TYR A 51 22.71 -10.84 3.24
CA TYR A 51 21.88 -9.71 2.81
C TYR A 51 21.93 -8.49 3.74
N PHE A 52 22.20 -8.69 5.02
CA PHE A 52 22.18 -7.61 6.01
C PHE A 52 23.57 -7.13 6.39
N ASP A 53 23.68 -5.83 6.66
CA ASP A 53 24.85 -5.25 7.30
C ASP A 53 24.55 -5.02 8.78
N TYR A 54 25.18 -5.81 9.64
CA TYR A 54 24.96 -5.78 11.08
C TYR A 54 25.46 -4.50 11.78
N GLN A 55 26.15 -3.61 11.08
CA GLN A 55 26.47 -2.27 11.59
C GLN A 55 25.28 -1.32 11.47
N PHE A 56 24.48 -1.47 10.41
CA PHE A 56 23.28 -0.69 10.18
C PHE A 56 22.06 -1.32 10.86
N THR A 57 21.83 -2.61 10.66
CA THR A 57 20.71 -3.35 11.25
C THR A 57 21.25 -4.32 12.29
N ARG A 58 21.30 -3.87 13.55
CA ARG A 58 21.96 -4.62 14.63
C ARG A 58 21.07 -5.77 15.13
N PRO A 59 21.65 -6.95 15.42
CA PRO A 59 20.97 -7.98 16.17
C PRO A 59 20.57 -7.47 17.57
N SER A 60 19.43 -7.95 18.07
CA SER A 60 18.88 -7.58 19.37
C SER A 60 18.89 -8.77 20.33
N ILE A 61 18.87 -8.52 21.64
CA ILE A 61 18.64 -9.57 22.63
C ILE A 61 17.16 -9.59 22.95
N VAL A 62 16.54 -10.76 22.80
CA VAL A 62 15.14 -11.00 23.15
C VAL A 62 15.08 -11.98 24.33
N GLN A 63 14.15 -11.74 25.25
CA GLN A 63 13.83 -12.68 26.33
C GLN A 63 12.63 -13.52 25.90
N GLY A 64 12.76 -14.85 25.96
CA GLY A 64 11.64 -15.76 25.80
C GLY A 64 10.77 -15.80 27.06
N ASP A 65 9.53 -16.26 26.92
CA ASP A 65 8.57 -16.39 28.02
C ASP A 65 9.04 -17.36 29.12
N ASP A 66 9.94 -18.28 28.78
CA ASP A 66 10.62 -19.20 29.69
C ASP A 66 11.83 -18.55 30.43
N GLY A 67 12.07 -17.26 30.20
CA GLY A 67 13.21 -16.51 30.73
C GLY A 67 14.52 -16.79 29.99
N SER A 68 14.50 -17.57 28.90
CA SER A 68 15.67 -17.75 28.04
C SER A 68 16.04 -16.44 27.36
N ARG A 69 17.33 -16.28 27.04
CA ARG A 69 17.84 -15.12 26.31
C ARG A 69 18.38 -15.60 24.97
N ARG A 70 17.87 -15.04 23.88
CA ARG A 70 18.35 -15.34 22.53
C ARG A 70 18.74 -14.05 21.81
N ILE A 71 19.65 -14.19 20.86
CA ILE A 71 19.96 -13.10 19.91
C ILE A 71 19.01 -13.28 18.73
N GLU A 72 18.27 -12.24 18.41
CA GLU A 72 17.47 -12.16 17.20
C GLU A 72 18.26 -11.38 16.15
N TRP A 73 18.45 -12.02 15.00
CA TRP A 73 19.16 -11.46 13.86
C TRP A 73 18.15 -10.78 12.92
N PRO A 74 18.53 -9.69 12.24
CA PRO A 74 17.66 -9.13 11.20
C PRO A 74 17.47 -10.17 10.10
N GLY A 75 16.27 -10.25 9.56
CA GLY A 75 15.92 -11.28 8.58
C GLY A 75 14.75 -10.87 7.72
N ALA A 76 14.38 -11.78 6.82
CA ALA A 76 13.12 -11.75 6.11
C ALA A 76 12.57 -13.18 6.06
N ALA A 77 11.35 -13.35 6.56
CA ALA A 77 10.75 -14.64 6.79
C ALA A 77 9.36 -14.70 6.14
N LEU A 78 9.14 -15.78 5.39
CA LEU A 78 7.85 -16.17 4.86
C LEU A 78 7.13 -17.05 5.90
N SER A 79 5.96 -16.61 6.30
CA SER A 79 5.06 -17.32 7.21
C SER A 79 3.79 -17.73 6.49
N GLY A 80 3.27 -18.91 6.84
CA GLY A 80 2.06 -19.48 6.25
C GLY A 80 1.24 -20.29 7.26
N PRO A 81 0.07 -20.80 6.84
CA PRO A 81 -0.76 -21.64 7.71
C PRO A 81 0.01 -22.88 8.16
N ALA A 82 -0.13 -23.25 9.44
CA ALA A 82 0.47 -24.48 9.95
C ALA A 82 0.01 -25.69 9.12
N THR A 83 0.95 -26.49 8.63
CA THR A 83 0.66 -27.71 7.86
C THR A 83 1.00 -28.94 8.69
N ALA A 84 0.49 -30.12 8.32
CA ALA A 84 0.89 -31.36 9.00
C ALA A 84 2.42 -31.64 8.93
N ALA A 85 3.16 -30.90 8.09
CA ALA A 85 4.61 -31.01 7.93
C ALA A 85 5.41 -30.00 8.77
N SER A 86 4.78 -28.99 9.39
CA SER A 86 5.46 -28.16 10.39
C SER A 86 5.83 -29.03 11.60
N SER A 87 7.04 -28.89 12.12
CA SER A 87 7.53 -29.76 13.19
C SER A 87 6.60 -29.66 14.41
N GLU A 88 6.42 -30.76 15.16
CA GLU A 88 5.59 -30.76 16.38
C GLU A 88 6.04 -29.69 17.39
N ALA A 89 7.31 -29.25 17.34
CA ALA A 89 7.83 -28.18 18.17
C ALA A 89 7.38 -26.78 17.68
N ASP A 90 7.38 -26.54 16.36
CA ASP A 90 6.96 -25.28 15.77
C ASP A 90 5.43 -25.10 15.82
N ALA A 91 4.69 -26.20 15.65
CA ALA A 91 3.24 -26.22 15.81
C ALA A 91 2.82 -26.03 17.26
N ALA A 92 3.53 -26.61 18.24
CA ALA A 92 3.20 -26.46 19.67
C ALA A 92 3.56 -25.08 20.24
N ALA A 93 4.58 -24.40 19.70
CA ALA A 93 4.95 -23.05 20.12
C ALA A 93 4.02 -21.95 19.56
N SER A 94 3.19 -22.28 18.57
CA SER A 94 2.37 -21.33 17.80
C SER A 94 0.86 -21.55 17.92
N VAL A 95 0.40 -22.51 18.74
CA VAL A 95 -1.03 -22.60 19.11
C VAL A 95 -1.35 -21.48 20.09
N VAL A 96 -1.42 -20.26 19.58
CA VAL A 96 -2.18 -19.21 20.24
C VAL A 96 -3.65 -19.60 20.08
N GLU A 97 -4.35 -19.84 21.19
CA GLU A 97 -5.81 -19.95 21.14
C GLU A 97 -6.37 -18.56 20.79
N ILE A 98 -6.52 -18.29 19.49
CA ILE A 98 -7.18 -17.11 18.98
C ILE A 98 -8.67 -17.34 19.15
N GLY A 99 -9.33 -16.49 19.94
CA GLY A 99 -10.78 -16.56 20.12
C GLY A 99 -11.51 -16.41 18.78
N ASP A 100 -12.68 -17.02 18.63
CA ASP A 100 -13.44 -17.00 17.37
C ASP A 100 -13.70 -15.56 16.86
N ASP A 101 -13.92 -14.61 17.77
CA ASP A 101 -14.14 -13.18 17.46
C ASP A 101 -12.88 -12.43 17.00
N GLU A 102 -11.70 -13.05 17.15
CA GLU A 102 -10.40 -12.49 16.80
C GLU A 102 -9.80 -13.11 15.55
N ARG A 103 -10.46 -14.11 14.95
CA ARG A 103 -9.95 -14.82 13.79
C ARG A 103 -10.24 -14.06 12.50
N VAL A 104 -9.24 -13.97 11.61
CA VAL A 104 -9.45 -13.47 10.24
C VAL A 104 -10.36 -14.45 9.48
N THR A 105 -11.37 -13.91 8.80
CA THR A 105 -12.32 -14.69 8.00
C THR A 105 -12.46 -14.12 6.59
N GLY A 106 -13.14 -14.84 5.70
CA GLY A 106 -13.36 -14.44 4.31
C GLY A 106 -12.60 -15.29 3.31
N PRO A 107 -12.64 -14.94 2.01
CA PRO A 107 -12.03 -15.72 0.94
C PRO A 107 -10.51 -15.84 1.10
N GLY A 108 -9.98 -17.05 1.08
CA GLY A 108 -8.54 -17.32 1.12
C GLY A 108 -7.86 -17.08 2.47
N ALA A 109 -8.61 -16.77 3.55
CA ALA A 109 -8.06 -16.53 4.88
C ALA A 109 -7.20 -17.69 5.40
N ASP A 110 -7.62 -18.93 5.15
CA ASP A 110 -6.92 -20.16 5.53
C ASP A 110 -5.69 -20.49 4.66
N THR A 111 -5.44 -19.68 3.63
CA THR A 111 -4.33 -19.85 2.69
C THR A 111 -3.44 -18.60 2.57
N LEU A 112 -3.72 -17.56 3.36
CA LEU A 112 -2.96 -16.32 3.33
C LEU A 112 -1.57 -16.53 3.92
N HIS A 113 -0.57 -15.98 3.24
CA HIS A 113 0.81 -15.96 3.71
C HIS A 113 1.26 -14.53 3.98
N VAL A 114 2.23 -14.39 4.87
CA VAL A 114 2.85 -13.10 5.19
C VAL A 114 4.36 -13.22 5.02
N LEU A 115 4.96 -12.27 4.31
CA LEU A 115 6.40 -12.08 4.28
C LEU A 115 6.72 -10.81 5.05
N LEU A 116 7.50 -10.94 6.11
CA LEU A 116 7.90 -9.85 6.98
C LEU A 116 9.43 -9.85 7.12
N GLY A 117 10.05 -8.68 7.07
CA GLY A 117 11.49 -8.59 7.31
C GLY A 117 12.04 -7.19 7.36
N ALA A 118 13.36 -7.07 7.51
CA ALA A 118 14.08 -5.83 7.31
C ALA A 118 14.49 -5.67 5.84
N GLU A 119 14.53 -4.43 5.34
CA GLU A 119 15.07 -4.16 4.01
C GLU A 119 16.56 -4.59 3.93
N PRO A 120 16.98 -5.38 2.92
CA PRO A 120 18.36 -5.85 2.81
C PRO A 120 19.32 -4.70 2.51
N ALA A 121 20.55 -4.78 3.00
CA ALA A 121 21.58 -3.77 2.73
C ALA A 121 22.26 -3.94 1.36
N ARG A 122 22.23 -5.16 0.81
CA ARG A 122 22.97 -5.53 -0.42
C ARG A 122 22.30 -6.69 -1.15
N SER A 123 22.80 -6.99 -2.34
CA SER A 123 22.41 -8.17 -3.13
C SER A 123 20.90 -8.26 -3.43
N TRP A 124 20.23 -7.11 -3.59
CA TRP A 124 18.75 -7.02 -3.72
C TRP A 124 18.17 -7.93 -4.80
N LYS A 125 18.87 -8.11 -5.93
CA LYS A 125 18.43 -9.01 -7.00
C LYS A 125 18.37 -10.47 -6.56
N SER A 126 19.40 -10.94 -5.86
CA SER A 126 19.46 -12.31 -5.33
C SER A 126 18.47 -12.49 -4.19
N PHE A 127 18.36 -11.51 -3.30
CA PHE A 127 17.38 -11.51 -2.22
C PHE A 127 15.94 -11.62 -2.74
N ALA A 128 15.56 -10.77 -3.71
CA ALA A 128 14.24 -10.80 -4.30
C ALA A 128 13.97 -12.12 -5.05
N ALA A 129 14.98 -12.66 -5.76
CA ALA A 129 14.85 -13.95 -6.43
C ALA A 129 14.63 -15.09 -5.42
N GLU A 130 15.38 -15.12 -4.33
CA GLU A 130 15.22 -16.14 -3.28
C GLU A 130 13.84 -16.08 -2.63
N LEU A 131 13.34 -14.89 -2.31
CA LEU A 131 11.99 -14.71 -1.76
C LEU A 131 10.89 -15.10 -2.75
N VAL A 132 11.07 -14.80 -4.03
CA VAL A 132 10.15 -15.23 -5.10
C VAL A 132 10.17 -16.75 -5.26
N ASP A 133 11.34 -17.39 -5.21
CA ASP A 133 11.45 -18.84 -5.25
C ASP A 133 10.75 -19.50 -4.05
N GLN A 134 10.88 -18.92 -2.85
CA GLN A 134 10.14 -19.36 -1.66
C GLN A 134 8.62 -19.19 -1.83
N ALA A 135 8.17 -18.05 -2.37
CA ALA A 135 6.75 -17.82 -2.65
C ALA A 135 6.18 -18.80 -3.69
N LEU A 136 6.94 -19.09 -4.76
CA LEU A 136 6.56 -20.10 -5.75
C LEU A 136 6.48 -21.50 -5.13
N ALA A 137 7.40 -21.87 -4.24
CA ALA A 137 7.37 -23.13 -3.52
C ALA A 137 6.17 -23.26 -2.57
N ALA A 138 5.61 -22.14 -2.12
CA ALA A 138 4.40 -22.07 -1.31
C ALA A 138 3.10 -21.99 -2.16
N ASP A 139 3.21 -22.12 -3.49
CA ASP A 139 2.12 -21.98 -4.47
C ASP A 139 1.41 -20.61 -4.39
N ILE A 140 2.14 -19.53 -4.10
CA ILE A 140 1.59 -18.17 -4.11
C ILE A 140 1.19 -17.78 -5.54
N GLU A 141 -0.01 -17.23 -5.67
CA GLU A 141 -0.62 -16.83 -6.94
C GLU A 141 -0.74 -15.31 -7.10
N GLY A 142 -0.60 -14.53 -6.03
CA GLY A 142 -0.65 -13.08 -6.06
C GLY A 142 0.02 -12.44 -4.84
N VAL A 143 0.55 -11.23 -5.02
CA VAL A 143 1.32 -10.53 -3.98
C VAL A 143 0.72 -9.15 -3.70
N ILE A 144 0.54 -8.82 -2.43
CA ILE A 144 0.13 -7.49 -1.96
C ILE A 144 1.30 -6.91 -1.16
N LEU A 145 1.94 -5.88 -1.70
CA LEU A 145 3.04 -5.18 -1.06
C LEU A 145 2.50 -4.00 -0.26
N LEU A 146 2.77 -3.99 1.04
CA LEU A 146 2.41 -2.91 1.95
C LEU A 146 3.59 -1.97 2.15
N GLY A 147 3.34 -0.68 1.98
CA GLY A 147 4.26 0.39 2.30
C GLY A 147 3.55 1.56 2.96
N ALA A 148 4.33 2.44 3.56
CA ALA A 148 3.87 3.69 4.12
C ALA A 148 4.92 4.77 3.88
N MET A 149 4.46 5.97 3.53
CA MET A 149 5.31 7.11 3.22
C MET A 149 4.86 8.34 3.99
N LEU A 150 5.82 9.21 4.31
CA LEU A 150 5.50 10.54 4.83
C LEU A 150 4.88 11.39 3.72
N ALA A 151 3.78 12.07 4.03
CA ALA A 151 2.98 12.81 3.08
C ALA A 151 2.37 14.08 3.68
N ASP A 152 1.89 14.95 2.81
CA ASP A 152 1.06 16.10 3.14
C ASP A 152 -0.37 15.62 3.39
N ALA A 153 -0.58 15.00 4.55
CA ALA A 153 -1.86 14.45 4.98
C ALA A 153 -2.26 15.06 6.34
N PRO A 154 -3.53 15.47 6.52
CA PRO A 154 -4.03 15.86 7.81
C PRO A 154 -4.29 14.63 8.67
N HIS A 155 -3.73 14.59 9.88
CA HIS A 155 -3.91 13.49 10.82
C HIS A 155 -5.35 13.43 11.40
N THR A 156 -6.15 14.46 11.20
CA THR A 156 -7.56 14.64 11.65
C THR A 156 -8.60 14.17 10.62
N ARG A 157 -8.17 13.58 9.49
CA ARG A 157 -9.03 12.97 8.48
C ARG A 157 -8.66 11.49 8.28
N PRO A 158 -9.49 10.69 7.59
CA PRO A 158 -9.09 9.34 7.19
C PRO A 158 -7.80 9.38 6.35
N LEU A 159 -6.82 8.54 6.71
CA LEU A 159 -5.57 8.46 5.95
C LEU A 159 -5.82 7.75 4.61
N SER A 160 -5.22 8.27 3.55
CA SER A 160 -5.29 7.62 2.24
C SER A 160 -4.32 6.49 2.08
N VAL A 161 -4.79 5.47 1.39
CA VAL A 161 -3.97 4.37 0.89
C VAL A 161 -4.06 4.39 -0.63
N PHE A 162 -2.94 4.70 -1.27
CA PHE A 162 -2.83 4.59 -2.72
C PHE A 162 -2.66 3.11 -3.09
N ALA A 163 -3.45 2.63 -4.04
CA ALA A 163 -3.37 1.28 -4.55
C ALA A 163 -3.00 1.31 -6.03
N SER A 164 -1.98 0.56 -6.42
CA SER A 164 -1.52 0.52 -7.80
C SER A 164 -1.04 -0.87 -8.21
N SER A 165 -1.04 -1.13 -9.53
CA SER A 165 -0.54 -2.39 -10.08
C SER A 165 0.06 -2.18 -11.48
N GLU A 166 1.19 -2.82 -11.77
CA GLU A 166 1.72 -2.91 -13.14
C GLU A 166 0.92 -3.90 -13.99
N ASN A 167 0.20 -4.83 -13.37
CA ASN A 167 -0.63 -5.81 -14.03
C ASN A 167 -1.93 -5.19 -14.58
N ARG A 168 -2.09 -5.19 -15.90
CA ARG A 168 -3.26 -4.60 -16.56
C ARG A 168 -4.57 -5.30 -16.19
N GLU A 169 -4.56 -6.62 -16.05
CA GLU A 169 -5.76 -7.40 -15.75
C GLU A 169 -6.28 -7.08 -14.35
N LEU A 170 -5.38 -6.97 -13.36
CA LEU A 170 -5.75 -6.52 -12.02
C LEU A 170 -6.29 -5.09 -12.02
N ARG A 171 -5.65 -4.16 -12.75
CA ARG A 171 -6.14 -2.77 -12.86
C ARG A 171 -7.57 -2.71 -13.39
N ASP A 172 -7.83 -3.37 -14.52
CA ASP A 172 -9.14 -3.34 -15.17
C ASP A 172 -10.22 -3.98 -14.28
N ARG A 173 -9.87 -4.98 -13.45
CA ARG A 173 -10.82 -5.70 -12.59
C ARG A 173 -11.08 -5.04 -11.23
N LEU A 174 -10.04 -4.51 -10.59
CA LEU A 174 -10.10 -3.95 -9.24
C LEU A 174 -10.17 -2.40 -9.24
N GLY A 175 -10.19 -1.78 -10.43
CA GLY A 175 -10.23 -0.32 -10.55
C GLY A 175 -8.95 0.35 -10.03
N LEU A 176 -7.79 -0.30 -10.21
CA LEU A 176 -6.50 0.21 -9.75
C LEU A 176 -5.82 1.07 -10.81
N ASP A 177 -5.05 2.04 -10.35
CA ASP A 177 -4.23 2.88 -11.22
C ASP A 177 -2.86 2.25 -11.51
N ARG A 178 -2.23 2.72 -12.58
CA ARG A 178 -0.82 2.45 -12.84
C ARG A 178 0.02 3.53 -12.18
N SER A 179 1.12 3.15 -11.54
CA SER A 179 2.07 4.13 -11.01
C SER A 179 2.71 4.94 -12.13
N THR A 180 2.82 6.25 -11.93
CA THR A 180 3.58 7.16 -12.80
C THR A 180 4.90 7.60 -12.16
N TYR A 181 5.28 6.99 -11.04
CA TYR A 181 6.47 7.37 -10.28
C TYR A 181 7.76 7.03 -11.06
N GLU A 182 8.69 7.98 -11.08
CA GLU A 182 10.05 7.79 -11.56
C GLU A 182 11.02 8.36 -10.52
N GLY A 183 11.93 7.52 -10.02
CA GLY A 183 12.86 7.92 -8.97
C GLY A 183 13.49 6.72 -8.24
N PRO A 184 14.19 6.98 -7.13
CA PRO A 184 14.73 5.95 -6.25
C PRO A 184 13.62 5.04 -5.70
N VAL A 185 13.91 3.75 -5.58
CA VAL A 185 12.95 2.75 -5.08
C VAL A 185 13.54 1.94 -3.94
N GLY A 186 12.67 1.40 -3.09
CA GLY A 186 13.01 0.43 -2.04
C GLY A 186 12.92 -1.02 -2.53
N ILE A 187 13.16 -1.96 -1.63
CA ILE A 187 13.14 -3.40 -1.92
C ILE A 187 11.78 -3.88 -2.43
N LEU A 188 10.67 -3.29 -1.97
CA LEU A 188 9.32 -3.64 -2.41
C LEU A 188 9.18 -3.56 -3.94
N SER A 189 9.68 -2.49 -4.58
CA SER A 189 9.58 -2.35 -6.04
C SER A 189 10.42 -3.40 -6.78
N VAL A 190 11.57 -3.78 -6.22
CA VAL A 190 12.42 -4.84 -6.80
C VAL A 190 11.75 -6.20 -6.67
N LEU A 191 11.16 -6.50 -5.51
CA LEU A 191 10.40 -7.72 -5.29
C LEU A 191 9.18 -7.79 -6.21
N ALA A 192 8.46 -6.68 -6.37
CA ALA A 192 7.31 -6.61 -7.28
C ALA A 192 7.71 -6.89 -8.73
N ASP A 193 8.79 -6.28 -9.24
CA ASP A 193 9.30 -6.56 -10.59
C ASP A 193 9.70 -8.03 -10.76
N GLN A 194 10.34 -8.64 -9.77
CA GLN A 194 10.69 -10.06 -9.83
C GLN A 194 9.45 -10.98 -9.78
N ALA A 195 8.48 -10.68 -8.92
CA ALA A 195 7.24 -11.45 -8.80
C ALA A 195 6.41 -11.40 -10.10
N GLU A 196 6.23 -10.21 -10.70
CA GLU A 196 5.53 -10.06 -11.99
C GLU A 196 6.21 -10.86 -13.11
N ARG A 197 7.55 -10.86 -13.15
CA ARG A 197 8.32 -11.67 -14.12
C ARG A 197 8.16 -13.17 -13.91
N ALA A 198 7.96 -13.59 -12.66
CA ALA A 198 7.65 -14.97 -12.29
C ALA A 198 6.17 -15.33 -12.56
N GLY A 199 5.35 -14.38 -12.99
CA GLY A 199 3.93 -14.59 -13.28
C GLY A 199 3.01 -14.47 -12.06
N MET A 200 3.52 -13.97 -10.93
CA MET A 200 2.71 -13.60 -9.76
C MET A 200 2.34 -12.12 -9.86
N PRO A 201 1.09 -11.78 -10.22
CA PRO A 201 0.66 -10.40 -10.30
C PRO A 201 0.67 -9.72 -8.92
N THR A 202 0.94 -8.43 -8.94
CA THR A 202 1.22 -7.65 -7.72
C THR A 202 0.31 -6.44 -7.57
N ILE A 203 -0.01 -6.11 -6.31
CA ILE A 203 -0.65 -4.85 -5.92
C ILE A 203 0.25 -4.16 -4.92
N SER A 204 0.52 -2.87 -5.11
CA SER A 204 1.24 -2.04 -4.14
C SER A 204 0.27 -1.11 -3.42
N LEU A 205 0.26 -1.17 -2.09
CA LEU A 205 -0.53 -0.32 -1.20
C LEU A 205 0.41 0.62 -0.43
N TRP A 206 0.15 1.93 -0.49
CA TRP A 206 0.96 2.95 0.18
C TRP A 206 0.11 3.85 1.07
N ALA A 207 0.26 3.73 2.38
CA ALA A 207 -0.39 4.62 3.34
C ALA A 207 0.31 5.98 3.42
N SER A 208 -0.49 7.04 3.47
CA SER A 208 -0.03 8.43 3.60
C SER A 208 0.04 8.82 5.06
N VAL A 209 1.23 8.77 5.65
CA VAL A 209 1.47 9.14 7.05
C VAL A 209 1.81 10.62 7.13
N PRO A 210 1.14 11.42 7.98
CA PRO A 210 1.46 12.84 8.12
C PRO A 210 2.93 13.07 8.50
N HIS A 211 3.67 13.83 7.68
CA HIS A 211 5.12 13.99 7.85
C HIS A 211 5.55 14.70 9.15
N TYR A 212 4.66 15.48 9.75
CA TYR A 212 4.92 16.18 11.02
C TYR A 212 4.74 15.27 12.24
N VAL A 213 4.21 14.05 12.07
CA VAL A 213 4.03 13.10 13.17
C VAL A 213 5.19 12.11 13.20
N HIS A 214 5.93 12.14 14.30
CA HIS A 214 7.14 11.34 14.50
C HIS A 214 6.96 10.19 15.52
N ASN A 215 5.74 10.02 16.04
CA ASN A 215 5.41 8.97 17.02
C ASN A 215 5.09 7.67 16.27
N ALA A 216 6.10 6.82 16.12
CA ALA A 216 5.94 5.43 15.70
C ALA A 216 5.66 4.53 16.92
N PRO A 217 4.82 3.49 16.78
CA PRO A 217 4.03 3.14 15.58
C PRO A 217 2.84 4.09 15.37
N SER A 218 2.25 4.07 14.17
CA SER A 218 1.02 4.80 13.80
C SER A 218 -0.16 3.83 13.65
N PRO A 219 -0.96 3.59 14.71
CA PRO A 219 -2.13 2.70 14.66
C PRO A 219 -3.14 3.13 13.60
N LYS A 220 -3.30 4.43 13.38
CA LYS A 220 -4.20 5.00 12.37
C LYS A 220 -3.79 4.61 10.95
N ALA A 221 -2.49 4.57 10.66
CA ALA A 221 -1.98 4.13 9.35
C ALA A 221 -2.13 2.61 9.17
N VAL A 222 -1.90 1.82 10.23
CA VAL A 222 -2.17 0.37 10.24
C VAL A 222 -3.66 0.11 9.90
N LEU A 223 -4.59 0.81 10.56
CA LEU A 223 -6.03 0.68 10.28
C LEU A 223 -6.39 0.97 8.83
N ALA A 224 -5.77 2.00 8.25
CA ALA A 224 -6.01 2.39 6.86
C ALA A 224 -5.53 1.29 5.90
N LEU A 225 -4.34 0.73 6.11
CA LEU A 225 -3.82 -0.39 5.31
C LEU A 225 -4.70 -1.63 5.42
N LEU A 226 -5.08 -2.02 6.65
CA LEU A 226 -5.97 -3.16 6.87
C LEU A 226 -7.33 -2.95 6.22
N GLY A 227 -7.91 -1.74 6.30
CA GLY A 227 -9.17 -1.42 5.62
C GLY A 227 -9.07 -1.54 4.11
N LYS A 228 -7.96 -1.08 3.52
CA LYS A 228 -7.75 -1.22 2.07
C LYS A 228 -7.51 -2.68 1.66
N LEU A 229 -6.86 -3.47 2.51
CA LEU A 229 -6.68 -4.89 2.30
C LEU A 229 -8.03 -5.63 2.33
N GLU A 230 -8.90 -5.36 3.31
CA GLU A 230 -10.26 -5.92 3.36
C GLU A 230 -11.07 -5.55 2.11
N GLU A 231 -11.02 -4.28 1.67
CA GLU A 231 -11.70 -3.81 0.46
C GLU A 231 -11.27 -4.61 -0.79
N LEU A 232 -9.98 -4.90 -0.92
CA LEU A 232 -9.43 -5.59 -2.11
C LEU A 232 -9.58 -7.11 -2.07
N THR A 233 -9.56 -7.71 -0.88
CA THR A 233 -9.52 -9.18 -0.71
C THR A 233 -10.85 -9.77 -0.29
N GLY A 234 -11.76 -8.96 0.27
CA GLY A 234 -12.99 -9.43 0.89
C GLY A 234 -12.76 -10.14 2.24
N LEU A 235 -11.55 -10.07 2.80
CA LEU A 235 -11.26 -10.54 4.14
C LEU A 235 -11.97 -9.67 5.18
N SER A 236 -12.24 -10.27 6.33
CA SER A 236 -12.64 -9.59 7.56
C SER A 236 -11.55 -9.81 8.59
N ILE A 237 -10.85 -8.73 8.95
CA ILE A 237 -9.67 -8.69 9.79
C ILE A 237 -10.05 -8.01 11.12
N PRO A 238 -10.17 -8.77 12.23
CA PRO A 238 -10.48 -8.21 13.52
C PRO A 238 -9.43 -7.18 13.97
N ARG A 239 -9.90 -6.00 14.38
CA ARG A 239 -9.03 -4.86 14.73
C ARG A 239 -8.56 -4.88 16.18
N GLY A 240 -9.19 -5.67 17.06
CA GLY A 240 -8.89 -5.67 18.50
C GLY A 240 -8.98 -4.26 19.09
N THR A 241 -7.93 -3.83 19.80
CA THR A 241 -7.80 -2.50 20.42
C THR A 241 -7.33 -1.41 19.47
N LEU A 242 -7.00 -1.75 18.22
CA LEU A 242 -6.31 -0.85 17.29
C LEU A 242 -7.10 0.43 16.99
N GLU A 243 -8.43 0.38 16.99
CA GLU A 243 -9.28 1.56 16.83
C GLU A 243 -9.20 2.54 18.01
N GLU A 244 -9.09 2.02 19.22
CA GLU A 244 -8.93 2.83 20.44
C GLU A 244 -7.52 3.43 20.50
N GLU A 245 -6.52 2.65 20.11
CA GLU A 245 -5.14 3.09 19.98
C GLU A 245 -5.01 4.21 18.94
N ALA A 246 -5.68 4.10 17.79
CA ALA A 246 -5.69 5.14 16.77
C ALA A 246 -6.35 6.44 17.24
N LYS A 247 -7.47 6.37 17.98
CA LYS A 247 -8.11 7.56 18.58
C LYS A 247 -7.22 8.22 19.63
N THR A 248 -6.53 7.41 20.44
CA THR A 248 -5.59 7.88 21.46
C THR A 248 -4.39 8.56 20.80
N TRP A 249 -3.86 7.96 19.74
CA TRP A 249 -2.77 8.52 18.94
C TRP A 249 -3.18 9.86 18.32
N GLU A 250 -4.35 9.94 17.69
CA GLU A 250 -4.88 11.16 17.06
C GLU A 250 -5.01 12.29 18.10
N SER A 251 -5.63 12.02 19.25
CA SER A 251 -5.76 12.99 20.34
C SER A 251 -4.40 13.46 20.87
N GLY A 252 -3.39 12.58 20.87
CA GLY A 252 -2.02 12.92 21.25
C GLY A 252 -1.36 13.85 20.23
N VAL A 253 -1.58 13.64 18.93
CA VAL A 253 -1.09 14.53 17.87
C VAL A 253 -1.80 15.88 17.93
N ASP A 254 -3.12 15.90 18.13
CA ASP A 254 -3.91 17.14 18.28
C ASP A 254 -3.35 18.01 19.41
N ALA A 255 -3.05 17.40 20.57
CA ALA A 255 -2.51 18.11 21.72
C ALA A 255 -1.15 18.75 21.42
N LEU A 256 -0.27 18.04 20.69
CA LEU A 256 1.04 18.56 20.29
C LEU A 256 0.92 19.67 19.23
N ALA A 257 0.01 19.50 18.26
CA ALA A 257 -0.21 20.49 17.21
C ALA A 257 -0.84 21.78 17.75
N ALA A 258 -1.66 21.69 18.80
CA ALA A 258 -2.30 22.86 19.41
C ALA A 258 -1.31 23.79 20.15
N GLU A 259 -0.09 23.34 20.43
CA GLU A 259 0.97 24.16 21.05
C GLU A 259 1.65 25.11 20.05
N ASP A 260 1.43 24.92 18.74
CA ASP A 260 2.07 25.65 17.64
C ASP A 260 1.02 26.19 16.66
N GLU A 261 0.79 27.51 16.68
CA GLU A 261 -0.20 28.19 15.83
C GLU A 261 0.12 28.04 14.33
N ASP A 262 1.40 28.00 13.94
CA ASP A 262 1.80 27.82 12.55
C ASP A 262 1.49 26.39 12.08
N MET A 263 1.75 25.40 12.93
CA MET A 263 1.40 24.00 12.67
C MET A 263 -0.12 23.82 12.56
N ALA A 264 -0.90 24.42 13.46
CA ALA A 264 -2.36 24.37 13.41
C ALA A 264 -2.89 24.96 12.10
N GLY A 265 -2.40 26.13 11.69
CA GLY A 265 -2.76 26.76 10.41
C GLY A 265 -2.39 25.92 9.19
N TYR A 266 -1.24 25.23 9.24
CA TYR A 266 -0.82 24.30 8.21
C TYR A 266 -1.73 23.06 8.12
N ILE A 267 -2.09 22.46 9.25
CA ILE A 267 -3.02 21.32 9.30
C ILE A 267 -4.37 21.71 8.72
N GLU A 268 -4.92 22.88 9.06
CA GLU A 268 -6.17 23.36 8.46
C GLU A 268 -6.06 23.51 6.93
N GLN A 269 -4.89 23.88 6.38
CA GLN A 269 -4.69 23.93 4.95
C GLN A 269 -4.74 22.52 4.34
N LEU A 270 -4.09 21.55 4.97
CA LEU A 270 -4.11 20.15 4.53
C LEU A 270 -5.53 19.57 4.59
N GLU A 271 -6.29 19.90 5.63
CA GLU A 271 -7.71 19.52 5.75
C GLU A 271 -8.55 20.08 4.61
N ARG A 272 -8.43 21.38 4.31
CA ARG A 272 -9.18 21.99 3.19
C ARG A 272 -8.82 21.35 1.85
N ALA A 273 -7.53 21.09 1.61
CA ALA A 273 -7.08 20.41 0.40
C ALA A 273 -7.65 19.00 0.31
N ARG A 274 -7.71 18.28 1.43
CA ARG A 274 -8.27 16.94 1.52
C ARG A 274 -9.78 16.92 1.26
N ASP A 275 -10.52 17.74 1.99
CA ASP A 275 -11.98 17.80 1.93
C ASP A 275 -12.45 18.23 0.52
N ALA A 276 -11.65 19.04 -0.20
CA ALA A 276 -11.92 19.40 -1.59
C ALA A 276 -11.81 18.23 -2.57
N VAL A 277 -10.90 17.28 -2.32
CA VAL A 277 -10.74 16.06 -3.15
C VAL A 277 -11.87 15.06 -2.86
N ASP A 278 -12.25 14.92 -1.60
CA ASP A 278 -13.30 13.98 -1.18
C ASP A 278 -14.73 14.53 -1.44
N ALA A 279 -14.86 15.79 -1.85
CA ALA A 279 -16.16 16.41 -2.13
C ALA A 279 -16.90 15.69 -3.28
N PRO A 280 -18.21 15.39 -3.14
CA PRO A 280 -19.00 14.73 -4.19
C PRO A 280 -18.98 15.47 -5.55
N GLU A 281 -18.79 16.78 -5.50
CA GLU A 281 -18.72 17.69 -6.64
C GLU A 281 -17.39 17.58 -7.43
N ALA A 282 -16.37 16.92 -6.86
CA ALA A 282 -15.12 16.59 -7.52
C ALA A 282 -15.21 15.28 -8.34
N SER A 283 -16.31 14.53 -8.24
CA SER A 283 -16.56 13.38 -9.10
C SER A 283 -16.65 13.83 -10.57
N GLY A 284 -16.05 13.06 -11.50
CA GLY A 284 -16.05 13.41 -12.93
C GLY A 284 -17.45 13.67 -13.51
N GLU A 285 -18.50 13.13 -12.89
CA GLU A 285 -19.90 13.38 -13.24
C GLU A 285 -20.39 14.78 -12.87
N ALA A 286 -19.95 15.36 -11.75
CA ALA A 286 -20.30 16.72 -11.36
C ALA A 286 -19.57 17.78 -12.23
N ILE A 287 -18.31 17.51 -12.58
CA ILE A 287 -17.57 18.30 -13.58
C ILE A 287 -18.26 18.20 -14.96
N ALA A 288 -18.72 17.00 -15.34
CA ALA A 288 -19.48 16.81 -16.58
C ALA A 288 -20.85 17.51 -16.55
N GLN A 289 -21.56 17.51 -15.42
CA GLN A 289 -22.84 18.23 -15.28
C GLN A 289 -22.67 19.75 -15.34
N GLU A 290 -21.62 20.32 -14.74
CA GLU A 290 -21.28 21.74 -14.88
C GLU A 290 -20.85 22.07 -16.31
N PHE A 291 -20.12 21.18 -16.99
CA PHE A 291 -19.75 21.33 -18.41
C PHE A 291 -20.98 21.28 -19.35
N GLU A 292 -21.92 20.36 -19.11
CA GLU A 292 -23.21 20.31 -19.83
C GLU A 292 -24.06 21.55 -19.56
N ARG A 293 -24.07 22.05 -18.31
CA ARG A 293 -24.77 23.28 -17.92
C ARG A 293 -24.16 24.50 -18.59
N TYR A 294 -22.82 24.54 -18.73
CA TYR A 294 -22.09 25.57 -19.48
C TYR A 294 -22.41 25.53 -20.97
N LEU A 295 -22.48 24.34 -21.59
CA LEU A 295 -22.85 24.18 -23.00
C LEU A 295 -24.32 24.55 -23.26
N ARG A 296 -25.26 24.17 -22.37
CA ARG A 296 -26.66 24.59 -22.46
C ARG A 296 -26.83 26.11 -22.36
N ARG A 297 -26.02 26.77 -21.52
CA ARG A 297 -26.01 28.23 -21.37
C ARG A 297 -25.48 28.97 -22.62
N ARG A 298 -24.79 28.27 -23.54
CA ARG A 298 -24.35 28.77 -24.85
C ARG A 298 -25.26 28.34 -26.02
N GLY A 299 -26.16 27.38 -25.78
CA GLY A 299 -27.12 26.86 -26.77
C GLY A 299 -28.37 27.73 -26.96
N ASP A 300 -28.67 28.63 -26.02
CA ASP A 300 -29.76 29.62 -26.14
C ASP A 300 -29.19 31.02 -26.39
N GLY A 301 -28.67 31.23 -27.60
CA GLY A 301 -28.45 32.56 -28.18
C GLY A 301 -29.32 32.69 -29.44
N PRO A 302 -30.10 33.78 -29.60
CA PRO A 302 -31.20 33.84 -30.57
C PRO A 302 -30.71 33.80 -32.01
N ASP A 303 -31.35 32.93 -32.79
CA ASP A 303 -31.24 32.86 -34.25
C ASP A 303 -31.87 34.11 -34.90
N GLY A 304 -31.24 34.64 -35.97
CA GLY A 304 -31.95 35.47 -36.95
C GLY A 304 -31.30 36.78 -37.45
N ARG A 305 -30.55 36.62 -38.56
CA ARG A 305 -30.58 37.42 -39.82
C ARG A 305 -29.55 38.54 -40.11
N ASP A 306 -29.12 38.40 -41.37
CA ASP A 306 -28.72 39.39 -42.38
C ASP A 306 -27.24 39.81 -42.49
N GLY A 307 -26.64 39.45 -43.64
CA GLY A 307 -25.39 40.04 -44.12
C GLY A 307 -24.76 39.23 -45.26
N ARG A 308 -25.23 39.45 -46.49
CA ARG A 308 -24.64 38.91 -47.73
C ARG A 308 -23.21 39.41 -47.91
N GLY A 309 -22.29 38.53 -48.33
CA GLY A 309 -20.94 38.90 -48.75
C GLY A 309 -20.16 37.69 -49.28
N GLU A 310 -20.09 37.57 -50.61
CA GLU A 310 -19.30 36.60 -51.36
C GLU A 310 -17.78 36.86 -51.21
N PRO A 311 -16.87 35.87 -51.36
CA PRO A 311 -15.52 35.94 -50.79
C PRO A 311 -14.46 36.45 -51.78
N PRO A 312 -13.36 37.07 -51.32
CA PRO A 312 -12.15 37.15 -52.11
C PRO A 312 -11.26 35.93 -51.87
N ARG A 313 -10.83 35.32 -52.96
CA ARG A 313 -9.75 34.33 -53.04
C ARG A 313 -8.41 34.99 -52.71
N GLY A 314 -7.54 34.28 -52.00
CA GLY A 314 -6.09 34.40 -52.18
C GLY A 314 -5.24 34.38 -50.91
N GLU A 315 -4.21 33.54 -50.97
CA GLU A 315 -2.97 33.51 -50.18
C GLU A 315 -2.94 32.61 -48.92
N GLY A 316 -2.35 31.43 -49.09
CA GLY A 316 -1.54 30.80 -48.04
C GLY A 316 -0.06 30.88 -48.43
N PRO A 317 0.86 30.24 -47.68
CA PRO A 317 0.97 30.17 -46.23
C PRO A 317 2.20 30.97 -45.75
N ARG A 318 2.24 31.43 -44.49
CA ARG A 318 3.47 31.95 -43.89
C ARG A 318 3.86 31.14 -42.67
N ASP A 319 5.05 30.58 -42.81
CA ASP A 319 5.90 29.85 -41.88
C ASP A 319 5.75 30.24 -40.39
N GLU A 320 5.55 29.23 -39.54
CA GLU A 320 5.77 29.32 -38.10
C GLU A 320 6.92 28.41 -37.65
N PRO A 321 7.84 28.88 -36.78
CA PRO A 321 9.23 28.43 -36.77
C PRO A 321 9.58 27.35 -35.74
N TRP A 322 8.60 26.66 -35.13
CA TRP A 322 8.84 25.89 -33.90
C TRP A 322 8.36 24.42 -33.92
N ARG A 323 8.51 23.73 -35.06
CA ARG A 323 8.46 22.25 -35.09
C ARG A 323 9.88 21.66 -35.19
N PRO A 324 10.35 20.90 -34.18
CA PRO A 324 11.52 20.04 -34.31
C PRO A 324 11.22 18.91 -35.31
N ARG A 325 12.19 18.59 -36.17
CA ARG A 325 12.16 17.42 -37.06
C ARG A 325 12.87 16.26 -36.37
N ASP A 326 12.25 15.09 -36.47
CA ASP A 326 12.79 13.81 -36.01
C ASP A 326 14.14 13.49 -36.67
N ALA A 327 15.06 12.98 -35.85
CA ALA A 327 16.21 12.15 -36.23
C ALA A 327 16.39 11.09 -35.14
#